data_AF-A0A3N5Z9Q5-F1
#
_entry.id   AF-A0A3N5Z9Q5-F1
#
_cell.length_a   1.000
_cell.length_b   1.000
_cell.length_c   1.000
_cell.angle_alpha   90.00
_cell.angle_beta   90.00
_cell.angle_gamma   90.00
#
_symmetry.space_group_name_H-M   'P 1'
#
loop_
_entity.id
_entity.type
_entity.pdbx_description
1 polymer ?
#
loop_
_entity_poly.entity_id
_entity_poly.type
_entity_poly.pdbx_seq_one_letter_code
_entity_poly.pdbx_strand_id
1 'polypeptide(L)'
;LCLGQKDQMIADAANVMIHGVELAYQTWNLAGKTIENWSDQTIHHYIPHQVSARNMEALTKKLKITPEKAHLNFQKLGNIGPAAIPITLGLAEEEKQLMPGDHIALMGIGSGLNCTMMSVTW
;
A
#
# COMPACT_ATOMS: atom_id res chain seq x y z
N LEU A 1 19.99 1.35 -2.05
CA LEU A 1 18.85 1.11 -1.13
C LEU A 1 18.42 -0.34 -1.13
N CYS A 2 18.14 -0.93 -2.30
CA CYS A 2 17.90 -2.37 -2.43
C CYS A 2 18.63 -2.87 -3.68
N LEU A 3 19.35 -3.99 -3.58
CA LEU A 3 20.09 -4.62 -4.67
C LEU A 3 19.67 -6.09 -4.74
N GLY A 4 18.89 -6.43 -5.76
CA GLY A 4 18.58 -7.82 -6.09
C GLY A 4 19.55 -8.36 -7.15
N GLN A 5 20.11 -9.54 -6.89
CA GLN A 5 20.90 -10.36 -7.80
C GLN A 5 20.21 -11.72 -7.96
N LYS A 6 20.68 -12.54 -8.91
CA LYS A 6 20.11 -13.88 -9.15
C LYS A 6 20.17 -14.78 -7.91
N ASP A 7 21.19 -14.58 -7.09
CA ASP A 7 21.58 -15.44 -5.97
C ASP A 7 21.40 -14.79 -4.59
N GLN A 8 21.26 -13.46 -4.52
CA GLN A 8 21.11 -12.74 -3.26
C GLN A 8 20.30 -11.46 -3.40
N MET A 9 19.75 -11.00 -2.28
CA MET A 9 19.18 -9.65 -2.17
C MET A 9 19.77 -8.96 -0.94
N ILE A 10 20.27 -7.74 -1.13
CA ILE A 10 20.78 -6.89 -0.06
C ILE A 10 19.91 -5.65 0.01
N ALA A 11 19.29 -5.41 1.17
CA ALA A 11 18.45 -4.25 1.40
C ALA A 11 18.90 -3.50 2.64
N ASP A 12 19.08 -2.19 2.51
CA ASP A 12 19.13 -1.29 3.65
C ASP A 12 17.70 -1.02 4.11
N ALA A 13 17.20 -1.89 4.99
CA ALA A 13 15.80 -1.87 5.40
C ALA A 13 15.38 -0.53 6.02
N ALA A 14 16.27 0.14 6.75
CA ALA A 14 15.98 1.41 7.40
C ALA A 14 15.80 2.52 6.37
N ASN A 15 16.76 2.67 5.45
CA ASN A 15 16.67 3.71 4.43
C ASN A 15 15.58 3.41 3.39
N VAL A 16 15.31 2.14 3.08
CA VAL A 16 14.15 1.75 2.25
C VAL A 16 12.83 2.20 2.89
N MET A 17 12.67 2.04 4.21
CA MET A 17 11.47 2.52 4.90
C MET A 17 11.36 4.05 4.84
N ILE A 18 12.43 4.78 5.19
CA ILE A 18 12.42 6.25 5.25
C ILE A 18 12.12 6.84 3.87
N HIS A 19 12.89 6.45 2.86
CA HIS A 19 12.72 6.99 1.51
C HIS A 19 11.45 6.46 0.82
N GLY A 20 11.03 5.24 1.14
CA GLY A 20 9.79 4.67 0.60
C GLY A 20 8.55 5.41 1.10
N VAL A 21 8.50 5.73 2.40
CA VAL A 21 7.39 6.51 2.99
C VAL A 21 7.37 7.95 2.47
N GLU A 22 8.54 8.55 2.25
CA GLU A 22 8.62 9.88 1.64
C GLU A 22 8.15 9.87 0.19
N LEU A 23 8.58 8.88 -0.61
CA LEU A 23 8.10 8.72 -1.98
C LEU A 23 6.58 8.52 -2.02
N ALA A 24 6.03 7.69 -1.12
CA ALA A 24 4.59 7.48 -1.02
C ALA A 24 3.83 8.76 -0.68
N TYR A 25 4.37 9.64 0.16
CA TYR A 25 3.78 10.95 0.44
C TYR A 25 3.74 11.84 -0.80
N GLN A 26 4.82 11.84 -1.60
CA GLN A 26 4.86 12.59 -2.86
C GLN A 26 3.86 12.03 -3.88
N THR A 27 3.80 10.70 -4.01
CA THR A 27 2.84 10.02 -4.88
C THR A 27 1.40 10.27 -4.44
N TRP A 28 1.11 10.27 -3.13
CA TRP A 28 -0.20 10.59 -2.57
C TRP A 28 -0.65 12.01 -2.94
N ASN A 29 0.24 12.99 -2.80
CA ASN A 29 -0.05 14.38 -3.15
C ASN A 29 -0.26 14.57 -4.67
N LEU A 30 0.46 13.80 -5.49
CA LEU A 30 0.25 13.80 -6.94
C LEU A 30 -1.08 13.15 -7.31
N ALA A 31 -1.39 11.99 -6.70
CA ALA A 31 -2.67 11.30 -6.87
C ALA A 31 -3.85 12.20 -6.48
N GLY A 32 -3.76 12.92 -5.36
CA GLY A 32 -4.76 13.91 -4.94
C GLY A 32 -5.02 15.06 -5.94
N LYS A 33 -4.12 15.29 -6.90
CA LYS A 33 -4.26 16.29 -7.97
C LYS A 33 -4.70 15.70 -9.30
N THR A 34 -4.58 14.38 -9.49
CA THR A 34 -4.68 13.72 -10.79
C THR A 34 -5.74 12.63 -10.85
N ILE A 35 -6.13 12.08 -9.71
CA ILE A 35 -7.16 11.05 -9.56
C ILE A 35 -8.35 11.69 -8.86
N GLU A 36 -9.54 11.53 -9.44
CA GLU A 36 -10.77 12.02 -8.84
C GLU A 36 -11.06 11.31 -7.52
N ASN A 37 -11.68 12.04 -6.58
CA ASN A 37 -12.06 11.50 -5.26
C ASN A 37 -10.91 10.85 -4.48
N TRP A 38 -9.66 11.30 -4.66
CA TRP A 38 -8.50 10.76 -3.94
C TRP A 38 -8.24 11.48 -2.61
N SER A 39 -9.00 11.12 -1.57
CA SER A 39 -8.74 11.55 -0.19
C SER A 39 -9.21 10.51 0.82
N ASP A 40 -8.78 10.66 2.08
CA ASP A 40 -9.20 9.74 3.14
C ASP A 40 -10.70 9.76 3.42
N GLN A 41 -11.39 10.86 3.08
CA GLN A 41 -12.85 10.95 3.24
C GLN A 41 -13.60 10.13 2.20
N THR A 42 -13.07 10.03 0.98
CA THR A 42 -13.76 9.46 -0.18
C THR A 42 -13.30 8.05 -0.53
N ILE A 43 -12.13 7.62 -0.04
CA ILE A 43 -11.67 6.24 -0.17
C ILE A 43 -12.33 5.41 0.94
N HIS A 44 -12.96 4.30 0.54
CA HIS A 44 -13.59 3.36 1.47
C HIS A 44 -12.58 2.32 1.97
N HIS A 45 -11.73 1.80 1.07
CA HIS A 45 -10.80 0.72 1.37
C HIS A 45 -9.39 1.01 0.86
N TYR A 46 -8.37 0.74 1.68
CA TYR A 46 -6.98 0.71 1.28
C TYR A 46 -6.47 -0.72 1.17
N ILE A 47 -5.86 -1.04 0.03
CA ILE A 47 -5.19 -2.32 -0.23
C ILE A 47 -3.69 -2.05 -0.48
N PRO A 48 -2.89 -1.91 0.59
CA PRO A 48 -1.47 -1.65 0.47
C PRO A 48 -0.64 -2.93 0.27
N HIS A 49 0.51 -2.83 -0.39
CA HIS A 49 1.62 -3.77 -0.23
C HIS A 49 2.18 -3.67 1.20
N GLN A 50 2.41 -4.82 1.85
CA GLN A 50 2.59 -4.91 3.30
C GLN A 50 3.93 -5.55 3.65
N VAL A 51 4.85 -4.76 4.19
CA VAL A 51 6.18 -5.24 4.60
C VAL A 51 6.21 -5.67 6.06
N SER A 52 5.69 -4.83 6.95
CA SER A 52 5.61 -5.08 8.40
C SER A 52 4.63 -4.13 9.07
N ALA A 53 4.24 -4.43 10.32
CA ALA A 53 3.42 -3.53 11.14
C ALA A 53 4.03 -2.12 11.27
N ARG A 54 5.35 -2.04 11.50
CA ARG A 54 6.07 -0.77 11.64
C ARG A 54 6.07 0.04 10.33
N ASN A 55 6.22 -0.62 9.19
CA ASN A 55 6.12 0.04 7.89
C ASN A 55 4.72 0.59 7.67
N MET A 56 3.69 -0.19 8.01
CA MET A 56 2.30 0.24 7.86
C MET A 56 1.97 1.42 8.75
N GLU A 57 2.38 1.41 10.02
CA GLU A 57 2.20 2.53 10.95
C GLU A 57 2.89 3.80 10.45
N ALA A 58 4.13 3.69 9.96
CA ALA A 58 4.87 4.83 9.40
C ALA A 58 4.16 5.42 8.17
N LEU A 59 3.64 4.55 7.30
CA LEU A 59 2.90 4.95 6.10
C LEU A 59 1.58 5.64 6.47
N THR A 60 0.74 5.02 7.28
CA THR A 60 -0.58 5.56 7.65
C THR A 60 -0.44 6.91 8.37
N LYS A 61 0.52 7.02 9.28
CA LYS A 61 0.83 8.28 9.98
C LYS A 61 1.31 9.39 9.04
N LYS A 62 2.19 9.07 8.09
CA LYS A 62 2.70 10.05 7.11
C LYS A 62 1.61 10.55 6.18
N LEU A 63 0.77 9.64 5.67
CA LEU A 63 -0.31 9.96 4.74
C LEU A 63 -1.56 10.53 5.43
N LYS A 64 -1.65 10.40 6.77
CA LYS A 64 -2.82 10.80 7.57
C LYS A 64 -4.10 10.09 7.13
N ILE A 65 -3.98 8.80 6.84
CA ILE A 65 -5.10 7.95 6.42
C ILE A 65 -5.62 7.14 7.61
N THR A 66 -6.92 6.85 7.61
CA THR A 66 -7.60 6.08 8.66
C THR A 66 -7.14 4.61 8.64
N PRO A 67 -6.42 4.10 9.65
CA PRO A 67 -5.84 2.75 9.62
C PRO A 67 -6.86 1.62 9.50
N GLU A 68 -8.07 1.82 10.02
CA GLU A 68 -9.16 0.84 10.03
C GLU A 68 -9.72 0.56 8.62
N LYS A 69 -9.47 1.46 7.67
CA LYS A 69 -9.83 1.26 6.25
C LYS A 69 -8.81 0.39 5.51
N ALA A 70 -7.67 0.08 6.13
CA ALA A 70 -6.61 -0.71 5.50
C ALA A 70 -6.82 -2.20 5.76
N HIS A 71 -6.93 -2.97 4.68
CA HIS A 71 -7.01 -4.42 4.74
C HIS A 71 -5.60 -4.97 4.94
N LEU A 72 -5.32 -5.62 6.08
CA LEU A 72 -3.98 -6.10 6.45
C LEU A 72 -4.00 -7.61 6.72
N ASN A 73 -3.11 -8.35 6.07
CA ASN A 73 -2.97 -9.80 6.25
C ASN A 73 -1.52 -10.26 6.51
N PHE A 74 -0.55 -9.34 6.58
CA PHE A 74 0.84 -9.68 6.88
C PHE A 74 1.03 -10.41 8.22
N GLN A 75 0.09 -10.28 9.17
CA GLN A 75 0.11 -11.04 10.43
C GLN A 75 -0.13 -12.54 10.20
N LYS A 76 -0.86 -12.91 9.15
CA LYS A 76 -1.19 -14.29 8.80
C LYS A 76 -0.27 -14.82 7.68
N LEU A 77 -0.04 -14.02 6.64
CA LEU A 77 0.64 -14.43 5.41
C LEU A 77 2.09 -13.91 5.30
N GLY A 78 2.51 -13.01 6.19
CA GLY A 78 3.79 -12.32 6.06
C GLY A 78 3.83 -11.38 4.85
N ASN A 79 5.05 -11.00 4.44
CA ASN A 79 5.26 -10.24 3.22
C ASN A 79 5.29 -11.19 2.02
N ILE A 80 4.20 -11.21 1.24
CA ILE A 80 4.05 -12.02 0.03
C ILE A 80 4.37 -11.25 -1.26
N GLY A 81 5.11 -10.15 -1.14
CA GLY A 81 5.63 -9.36 -2.25
C GLY A 81 4.52 -8.79 -3.15
N PRO A 82 4.67 -8.85 -4.49
CA PRO A 82 3.71 -8.25 -5.42
C PRO A 82 2.33 -8.91 -5.36
N ALA A 83 2.23 -10.15 -4.87
CA ALA A 83 0.96 -10.85 -4.71
C ALA A 83 0.12 -10.29 -3.54
N ALA A 84 0.71 -9.44 -2.68
CA ALA A 84 0.01 -8.89 -1.51
C ALA A 84 -1.25 -8.11 -1.90
N ILE A 85 -1.19 -7.29 -2.95
CA ILE A 85 -2.33 -6.47 -3.37
C ILE A 85 -3.50 -7.34 -3.86
N PRO A 86 -3.35 -8.18 -4.90
CA PRO A 86 -4.47 -8.98 -5.41
C PRO A 86 -4.98 -10.01 -4.40
N ILE A 87 -4.12 -10.62 -3.59
CA ILE A 87 -4.56 -11.57 -2.55
C ILE A 87 -5.38 -10.86 -1.48
N THR A 88 -4.92 -9.69 -1.00
CA THR A 88 -5.67 -8.92 0.00
C THR A 88 -7.02 -8.46 -0.54
N LEU A 89 -7.07 -8.01 -1.78
CA LEU A 89 -8.32 -7.60 -2.43
C LEU A 89 -9.30 -8.79 -2.56
N GLY A 90 -8.81 -9.96 -3.01
CA GLY A 90 -9.62 -11.17 -3.09
C GLY A 90 -10.16 -11.63 -1.73
N LEU A 91 -9.34 -11.56 -0.68
CA LEU A 91 -9.78 -11.89 0.68
C LEU A 91 -10.87 -10.92 1.18
N ALA A 92 -10.73 -9.61 0.92
CA ALA A 92 -11.74 -8.62 1.29
C ALA A 92 -13.09 -8.88 0.60
N GLU A 93 -13.06 -9.31 -0.67
CA GLU A 93 -14.25 -9.74 -1.41
C GLU A 93 -14.87 -11.01 -0.83
N GLU A 94 -14.06 -12.05 -0.57
CA GLU A 94 -14.53 -13.31 0.03
C GLU A 94 -15.17 -13.09 1.42
N GLU A 95 -14.62 -12.15 2.19
CA GLU A 95 -15.13 -11.72 3.50
C GLU A 95 -16.34 -10.78 3.40
N LYS A 96 -16.81 -10.43 2.18
CA LYS A 96 -17.95 -9.54 1.90
C LYS A 96 -17.79 -8.15 2.52
N GLN A 97 -16.56 -7.65 2.58
CA GLN A 97 -16.26 -6.31 3.09
C GLN A 97 -16.36 -5.24 2.01
N LEU A 98 -16.33 -5.64 0.73
CA LEU A 98 -16.43 -4.75 -0.42
C LEU A 98 -17.86 -4.73 -0.95
N MET A 99 -18.34 -3.55 -1.31
CA MET A 99 -19.67 -3.32 -1.87
C MET A 99 -19.57 -2.71 -3.28
N PRO A 100 -20.52 -2.99 -4.18
CA PRO A 100 -20.56 -2.31 -5.48
C PRO A 100 -20.59 -0.79 -5.34
N GLY A 101 -19.74 -0.11 -6.10
CA GLY A 101 -19.51 1.33 -6.04
C GLY A 101 -18.46 1.76 -5.02
N ASP A 102 -17.86 0.84 -4.26
CA ASP A 102 -16.82 1.20 -3.30
C ASP A 102 -15.58 1.77 -3.98
N HIS A 103 -15.04 2.85 -3.42
CA HIS A 103 -13.80 3.42 -3.88
C HIS A 103 -12.61 2.78 -3.14
N ILE A 104 -11.80 2.04 -3.89
CA ILE A 104 -10.67 1.26 -3.38
C ILE A 104 -9.36 1.87 -3.89
N ALA A 105 -8.44 2.12 -2.96
CA ALA A 105 -7.09 2.57 -3.25
C ALA A 105 -6.09 1.41 -3.15
N LEU A 106 -5.52 1.00 -4.29
CA LEU A 106 -4.41 0.06 -4.32
C LEU A 106 -3.10 0.84 -4.20
N MET A 107 -2.21 0.44 -3.29
CA MET A 107 -0.96 1.17 -3.03
C MET A 107 0.24 0.23 -2.99
N GLY A 108 1.24 0.48 -3.82
CA GLY A 108 2.49 -0.28 -3.85
C GLY A 108 3.69 0.61 -3.60
N ILE A 109 4.58 0.19 -2.70
CA ILE A 109 5.93 0.74 -2.55
C ILE A 109 6.91 -0.42 -2.66
N GLY A 110 7.84 -0.34 -3.60
CA GLY A 110 8.75 -1.43 -3.92
C GLY A 110 10.17 -0.95 -4.21
N SER A 111 11.09 -1.92 -4.29
CA SER A 111 12.50 -1.70 -4.60
C SER A 111 12.69 -0.94 -5.92
N GLY A 112 13.65 -0.01 -5.93
CA GLY A 112 13.86 0.93 -7.05
C GLY A 112 14.47 2.27 -6.59
N LEU A 113 13.80 3.08 -5.76
CA LEU A 113 12.44 2.92 -5.22
C LEU A 113 11.37 3.31 -6.25
N ASN A 114 10.26 2.59 -6.23
CA ASN A 114 9.06 2.90 -7.01
C ASN A 114 7.85 2.95 -6.09
N CYS A 115 6.93 3.86 -6.37
CA CYS A 115 5.63 3.93 -5.71
C CYS A 115 4.53 4.09 -6.76
N THR A 116 3.45 3.34 -6.60
CA THR A 116 2.30 3.34 -7.50
C THR A 116 1.04 3.34 -6.67
N MET A 117 0.08 4.16 -7.08
CA MET A 117 -1.25 4.26 -6.49
C MET A 117 -2.28 4.15 -7.61
N MET A 118 -3.34 3.39 -7.37
CA MET A 118 -4.42 3.20 -8.34
C MET A 118 -5.77 3.28 -7.63
N SER A 119 -6.72 3.94 -8.27
CA SER A 119 -8.13 3.96 -7.88
C SER A 119 -8.89 2.87 -8.61
N VAL A 120 -9.76 2.17 -7.89
CA VAL A 120 -10.70 1.18 -8.41
C VAL A 120 -12.08 1.52 -7.86
N THR A 121 -13.09 1.53 -8.72
CA THR A 121 -14.48 1.42 -8.31
C THR A 121 -14.85 -0.06 -8.37
N TRP A 122 -15.21 -0.63 -7.23
CA TRP A 122 -15.59 -2.03 -7.11
C TRP A 122 -16.96 -2.30 -7.75
#